data_AF-A0A8H4JYZ4-F1
#
_entry.id   AF-A0A8H4JYZ4-F1
#
_cell.length_a   1.000
_cell.length_b   1.000
_cell.length_c   1.000
_cell.angle_alpha   90.00
_cell.angle_beta   90.00
_cell.angle_gamma   90.00
#
_symmetry.space_group_name_H-M   'P 1'
#
loop_
_entity.id
_entity.type
_entity.pdbx_description
1 polymer ?
#
loop_
_entity_poly.entity_id
_entity_poly.type
_entity_poly.pdbx_seq_one_letter_code
_entity_poly.pdbx_strand_id
1 'polypeptide(L)'
;MAAPSCIDINQTKAVVEWQWEGVTRTLATADPDHDAIRFTLQLDSSKNDSQSCAHFEISIPFRFKDKPAGAGVCLRINPFFIKSINYSTLSNPSDAVKQIFDSTTYLDLELDNRITVLVPSDVKEPVVAARARSGKVLDSLYELSCVTSLRIYIQESLLSLDELKSIRETVEQRQIKPSSDPDHDISRMFSGSGGKVATIAPPKPPSYEKATKLPPNAPPSNRKRPRQDSQSDIFTQFWDKLNKLEAKVGELQADNAHLRVENIQLKDKVARLEKRCEGLETQAALSLGNGNDTEEATMIEIRDDIDSLNGRVTAIESGRDEEFSEQIKEEIFDELAKRLLGG
;
A
#
# COMPACT_ATOMS: atom_id res chain seq x y z
N MET A 1 -18.88 -2.08 19.88
CA MET A 1 -18.35 -1.86 18.53
C MET A 1 -17.34 -2.95 18.23
N ALA A 2 -17.57 -3.81 17.24
CA ALA A 2 -16.61 -4.84 16.84
C ALA A 2 -15.80 -4.35 15.63
N ALA A 3 -14.48 -4.40 15.73
CA ALA A 3 -13.51 -3.87 14.78
C ALA A 3 -13.74 -4.34 13.33
N PRO A 4 -13.34 -3.55 12.32
CA PRO A 4 -13.26 -4.02 10.94
C PRO A 4 -12.30 -5.20 10.85
N SER A 5 -12.66 -6.23 10.10
CA SER A 5 -11.75 -7.32 9.76
C SER A 5 -10.93 -6.88 8.54
N CYS A 6 -9.64 -6.66 8.75
CA CYS A 6 -8.65 -6.36 7.73
C CYS A 6 -7.73 -7.57 7.60
N ILE A 7 -7.57 -8.08 6.38
CA ILE A 7 -6.54 -9.07 6.06
C ILE A 7 -5.45 -8.32 5.32
N ASP A 8 -4.25 -8.29 5.87
CA ASP A 8 -3.12 -7.58 5.27
C ASP A 8 -1.84 -8.44 5.33
N ILE A 9 -1.27 -8.67 4.15
CA ILE A 9 0.09 -9.18 3.99
C ILE A 9 0.85 -8.15 3.16
N ASN A 10 1.85 -7.53 3.76
CA ASN A 10 2.64 -6.52 3.08
C ASN A 10 4.03 -7.04 2.71
N GLN A 11 4.36 -7.02 1.42
CA GLN A 11 5.70 -7.26 0.90
C GLN A 11 6.35 -8.58 1.34
N THR A 12 5.54 -9.64 1.51
CA THR A 12 6.07 -10.96 1.86
C THR A 12 6.82 -11.60 0.69
N LYS A 13 7.79 -12.48 0.94
CA LYS A 13 8.44 -13.23 -0.14
C LYS A 13 7.41 -14.08 -0.89
N ALA A 14 7.55 -14.15 -2.21
CA ALA A 14 6.65 -14.92 -3.05
C ALA A 14 7.37 -15.61 -4.21
N VAL A 15 6.75 -16.68 -4.71
CA VAL A 15 7.11 -17.35 -5.98
C VAL A 15 5.88 -17.42 -6.85
N VAL A 16 6.04 -17.12 -8.14
CA VAL A 16 4.92 -17.14 -9.10
C VAL A 16 5.07 -18.32 -10.04
N GLU A 17 3.98 -19.04 -10.30
CA GLU A 17 3.92 -20.17 -11.21
C GLU A 17 2.76 -19.99 -12.19
N TRP A 18 2.95 -20.36 -13.46
CA TRP A 18 1.92 -20.28 -14.49
C TRP A 18 2.14 -21.37 -15.54
N GLN A 19 1.14 -21.58 -16.41
CA GLN A 19 1.26 -22.44 -17.57
C GLN A 19 1.56 -21.60 -18.81
N TRP A 20 2.59 -21.97 -19.56
CA TRP A 20 2.92 -21.35 -20.84
C TRP A 20 3.19 -22.44 -21.89
N GLU A 21 2.42 -22.44 -22.98
CA GLU A 21 2.58 -23.42 -24.07
C GLU A 21 2.59 -24.89 -23.60
N GLY A 22 1.78 -25.20 -22.58
CA GLY A 22 1.68 -26.56 -22.00
C GLY A 22 2.80 -26.94 -21.03
N VAL A 23 3.67 -25.99 -20.67
CA VAL A 23 4.77 -26.19 -19.71
C VAL A 23 4.57 -25.30 -18.50
N THR A 24 4.72 -25.89 -17.30
CA THR A 24 4.76 -25.13 -16.05
C THR A 24 6.02 -24.27 -16.01
N ARG A 25 5.82 -22.96 -15.82
CA ARG A 25 6.87 -21.97 -15.63
C ARG A 25 6.85 -21.45 -14.21
N THR A 26 8.01 -21.10 -13.68
CA THR A 26 8.16 -20.61 -12.32
C THR A 26 9.12 -19.43 -12.30
N LEU A 27 8.72 -18.36 -11.61
CA LEU A 27 9.53 -17.19 -11.35
C LEU A 27 9.82 -17.11 -9.85
N ALA A 28 10.98 -17.65 -9.48
CA ALA A 28 11.49 -17.71 -8.11
C ALA A 28 12.68 -16.77 -7.87
N THR A 29 13.34 -16.32 -8.94
CA THR A 29 14.55 -15.48 -8.85
C THR A 29 14.35 -14.18 -9.62
N ALA A 30 14.80 -13.08 -9.01
CA ALA A 30 14.72 -11.75 -9.58
C ALA A 30 16.09 -11.27 -10.10
N ASP A 31 16.16 -10.01 -10.54
CA ASP A 31 17.44 -9.36 -10.83
C ASP A 31 17.58 -8.03 -10.07
N PRO A 32 18.44 -7.96 -9.03
CA PRO A 32 19.43 -8.96 -8.61
C PRO A 32 18.84 -10.18 -7.89
N ASP A 33 19.61 -11.26 -7.81
CA ASP A 33 19.20 -12.57 -7.26
C ASP A 33 19.09 -12.62 -5.74
N HIS A 34 19.74 -11.70 -5.04
CA HIS A 34 19.60 -11.58 -3.58
C HIS A 34 18.33 -10.86 -3.15
N ASP A 35 17.68 -10.14 -4.06
CA ASP A 35 16.40 -9.49 -3.79
C ASP A 35 15.26 -10.44 -4.11
N ALA A 36 14.39 -10.65 -3.14
CA ALA A 36 13.23 -11.53 -3.29
C ALA A 36 12.12 -10.84 -4.09
N ILE A 37 11.37 -11.65 -4.83
CA ILE A 37 10.06 -11.27 -5.35
C ILE A 37 9.10 -11.15 -4.16
N ARG A 38 8.29 -10.10 -4.14
CA ARG A 38 7.40 -9.80 -3.02
C ARG A 38 5.95 -9.78 -3.45
N PHE A 39 5.06 -10.22 -2.57
CA PHE A 39 3.62 -10.16 -2.75
C PHE A 39 2.99 -9.30 -1.66
N THR A 40 2.04 -8.46 -2.06
CA THR A 40 1.20 -7.67 -1.18
C THR A 40 -0.25 -8.01 -1.46
N LEU A 41 -1.00 -8.30 -0.39
CA LEU A 41 -2.41 -8.57 -0.37
C LEU A 41 -3.04 -7.73 0.72
N GLN A 42 -4.03 -6.91 0.38
CA GLN A 42 -4.86 -6.23 1.36
C GLN A 42 -6.32 -6.49 1.03
N LEU A 43 -7.12 -6.84 2.03
CA LEU A 43 -8.56 -6.98 1.95
C LEU A 43 -9.22 -6.31 3.15
N ASP A 44 -9.81 -5.14 2.90
CA ASP A 44 -10.51 -4.36 3.91
C ASP A 44 -12.02 -4.57 3.77
N SER A 45 -12.62 -5.24 4.76
CA SER A 45 -14.06 -5.38 4.84
C SER A 45 -14.63 -4.32 5.81
N SER A 46 -15.28 -3.30 5.24
CA SER A 46 -16.04 -2.33 6.02
C SER A 46 -17.47 -2.82 6.20
N LYS A 47 -17.97 -2.90 7.44
CA LYS A 47 -19.35 -3.32 7.74
C LYS A 47 -20.42 -2.40 7.12
N ASN A 48 -20.05 -1.19 6.76
CA ASN A 48 -20.96 -0.20 6.18
C ASN A 48 -20.95 -0.22 4.64
N ASP A 49 -20.04 -0.98 4.03
CA ASP A 49 -19.90 -1.06 2.59
C ASP A 49 -20.34 -2.45 2.10
N SER A 50 -21.01 -2.47 0.95
CA SER A 50 -21.46 -3.72 0.32
C SER A 50 -20.34 -4.50 -0.35
N GLN A 51 -19.16 -3.87 -0.49
CA GLN A 51 -17.99 -4.43 -1.14
C GLN A 51 -16.75 -4.20 -0.30
N SER A 52 -15.92 -5.23 -0.18
CA SER A 52 -14.60 -5.15 0.42
C SER A 52 -13.62 -4.49 -0.58
N CYS A 53 -12.79 -3.59 -0.08
CA CYS A 53 -11.69 -3.03 -0.85
C CYS A 53 -10.54 -4.02 -0.87
N ALA A 54 -9.95 -4.29 -2.04
CA ALA A 54 -8.88 -5.25 -2.18
C ALA A 54 -7.72 -4.70 -3.00
N HIS A 55 -6.51 -5.15 -2.67
CA HIS A 55 -5.28 -4.83 -3.39
C HIS A 55 -4.42 -6.08 -3.53
N PHE A 56 -3.96 -6.35 -4.74
CA PHE A 56 -3.12 -7.52 -5.07
C PHE A 56 -1.95 -7.07 -5.94
N GLU A 57 -0.73 -7.24 -5.44
CA GLU A 57 0.47 -6.73 -6.09
C GLU A 57 1.65 -7.69 -5.94
N ILE A 58 2.37 -7.94 -7.04
CA ILE A 58 3.63 -8.69 -7.04
C ILE A 58 4.75 -7.76 -7.48
N SER A 59 5.69 -7.48 -6.59
CA SER A 59 6.87 -6.65 -6.85
C SER A 59 8.07 -7.53 -7.20
N ILE A 60 8.65 -7.31 -8.38
CA ILE A 60 9.73 -8.13 -8.94
C ILE A 60 10.96 -7.23 -9.15
N PRO A 61 12.04 -7.41 -8.36
CA PRO A 61 13.30 -6.73 -8.60
C PRO A 61 13.79 -6.93 -10.04
N PHE A 62 14.08 -5.82 -10.72
CA PHE A 62 14.44 -5.85 -12.14
C PHE A 62 15.41 -4.71 -12.47
N ARG A 63 16.41 -4.98 -13.32
CA ARG A 63 17.34 -3.97 -13.81
C ARG A 63 17.02 -3.56 -15.24
N PHE A 64 16.51 -2.35 -15.38
CA PHE A 64 16.28 -1.72 -16.68
C PHE A 64 17.59 -1.26 -17.31
N LYS A 65 17.70 -1.35 -18.64
CA LYS A 65 18.89 -0.91 -19.39
C LYS A 65 19.26 0.54 -19.13
N ASP A 66 18.26 1.41 -19.11
CA ASP A 66 18.46 2.85 -18.91
C ASP A 66 18.54 3.23 -17.42
N LYS A 67 18.16 2.31 -16.52
CA LYS A 67 18.14 2.49 -15.06
C LYS A 67 18.60 1.21 -14.33
N PRO A 68 19.91 0.89 -14.38
CA PRO A 68 20.41 -0.34 -13.78
C PRO A 68 20.41 -0.33 -12.24
N ALA A 69 20.26 0.85 -11.62
CA ALA A 69 20.16 1.07 -10.18
C ALA A 69 18.73 1.46 -9.73
N GLY A 70 17.71 1.16 -10.54
CA GLY A 70 16.31 1.56 -10.32
C GLY A 70 15.43 0.48 -9.69
N ALA A 71 14.23 0.90 -9.26
CA ALA A 71 13.17 0.04 -8.74
C ALA A 71 12.72 -1.01 -9.77
N GLY A 72 12.05 -2.07 -9.31
CA GLY A 72 11.70 -3.24 -10.13
C GLY A 72 10.48 -3.06 -11.05
N VAL A 73 9.91 -4.18 -11.47
CA VAL A 73 8.62 -4.26 -12.16
C VAL A 73 7.55 -4.64 -11.15
N CYS A 74 6.35 -4.09 -11.29
CA CYS A 74 5.20 -4.45 -10.48
C CYS A 74 4.14 -5.11 -11.36
N LEU A 75 3.59 -6.23 -10.91
CA LEU A 75 2.43 -6.87 -11.51
C LEU A 75 1.21 -6.59 -10.62
N ARG A 76 0.23 -5.87 -11.15
CA ARG A 76 -0.99 -5.51 -10.43
C ARG A 76 -2.17 -6.33 -10.94
N ILE A 77 -2.79 -7.08 -10.04
CA ILE A 77 -3.99 -7.87 -10.32
C ILE A 77 -5.18 -7.03 -9.91
N ASN A 78 -6.04 -6.68 -10.87
CA ASN A 78 -7.26 -5.94 -10.56
C ASN A 78 -8.27 -6.90 -9.89
N PRO A 79 -8.75 -6.61 -8.67
CA PRO A 79 -9.72 -7.46 -7.97
C PRO A 79 -10.97 -7.77 -8.80
N PHE A 80 -11.45 -6.83 -9.62
CA PHE A 80 -12.64 -7.05 -10.46
C PHE A 80 -12.45 -8.16 -11.50
N PHE A 81 -11.21 -8.44 -11.89
CA PHE A 81 -10.91 -9.48 -12.86
C PHE A 81 -10.65 -10.82 -12.20
N ILE A 82 -10.67 -10.93 -10.86
CA ILE A 82 -10.48 -12.22 -10.20
C ILE A 82 -11.79 -13.01 -10.30
N LYS A 83 -11.78 -14.05 -11.12
CA LYS A 83 -12.92 -14.95 -11.34
C LYS A 83 -13.05 -15.95 -10.20
N SER A 84 -11.92 -16.50 -9.73
CA SER A 84 -11.88 -17.41 -8.59
C SER A 84 -10.51 -17.42 -7.94
N ILE A 85 -10.48 -17.69 -6.64
CA ILE A 85 -9.25 -17.99 -5.88
C ILE A 85 -9.43 -19.34 -5.19
N ASN A 86 -8.50 -20.25 -5.40
CA ASN A 86 -8.35 -21.47 -4.62
C ASN A 86 -7.07 -21.38 -3.79
N TYR A 87 -6.99 -22.17 -2.72
CA TYR A 87 -5.79 -22.24 -1.90
C TYR A 87 -5.57 -23.65 -1.39
N SER A 88 -4.31 -23.99 -1.14
CA SER A 88 -3.94 -25.19 -0.41
C SER A 88 -2.54 -25.02 0.18
N THR A 89 -2.35 -25.64 1.33
CA THR A 89 -1.02 -25.87 1.87
C THR A 89 -0.35 -27.00 1.09
N LEU A 90 0.94 -26.85 0.78
CA LEU A 90 1.73 -27.85 0.09
C LEU A 90 2.98 -28.18 0.92
N SER A 91 3.01 -29.37 1.51
CA SER A 91 4.15 -29.83 2.32
C SER A 91 5.36 -30.27 1.49
N ASN A 92 5.22 -30.40 0.16
CA ASN A 92 6.30 -30.87 -0.71
C ASN A 92 6.24 -30.15 -2.09
N PRO A 93 6.63 -28.87 -2.16
CA PRO A 93 6.53 -28.09 -3.39
C PRO A 93 7.65 -28.43 -4.41
N SER A 94 7.62 -27.79 -5.58
CA SER A 94 8.66 -27.96 -6.60
C SER A 94 10.03 -27.46 -6.10
N ASP A 95 11.13 -27.92 -6.69
CA ASP A 95 12.48 -27.61 -6.21
C ASP A 95 12.77 -26.10 -6.16
N ALA A 96 12.20 -25.32 -7.10
CA ALA A 96 12.33 -23.87 -7.12
C ALA A 96 11.65 -23.18 -5.93
N VAL A 97 10.50 -23.72 -5.48
CA VAL A 97 9.74 -23.21 -4.34
C VAL A 97 10.37 -23.67 -3.03
N LYS A 98 10.85 -24.93 -2.96
CA LYS A 98 11.56 -25.49 -1.79
C LYS A 98 12.82 -24.72 -1.42
N GLN A 99 13.51 -24.14 -2.41
CA GLN A 99 14.69 -23.31 -2.15
C GLN A 99 14.36 -22.02 -1.40
N ILE A 100 13.08 -21.62 -1.36
CA ILE A 100 12.61 -20.37 -0.77
C ILE A 100 11.76 -20.60 0.48
N PHE A 101 10.93 -21.64 0.49
CA PHE A 101 10.05 -21.99 1.59
C PHE A 101 10.20 -23.46 1.99
N ASP A 102 10.35 -23.72 3.29
CA ASP A 102 10.29 -25.09 3.83
C ASP A 102 8.85 -25.62 3.81
N SER A 103 7.88 -24.76 4.15
CA SER A 103 6.44 -25.00 4.05
C SER A 103 5.73 -23.81 3.41
N THR A 104 4.80 -24.08 2.48
CA THR A 104 4.16 -23.04 1.67
C THR A 104 2.65 -23.24 1.55
N THR A 105 1.94 -22.13 1.46
CA THR A 105 0.55 -22.07 0.98
C THR A 105 0.55 -21.35 -0.36
N TYR A 106 -0.25 -21.85 -1.30
CA TYR A 106 -0.45 -21.15 -2.56
C TYR A 106 -1.84 -20.56 -2.69
N LEU A 107 -1.92 -19.45 -3.42
CA LEU A 107 -3.15 -18.86 -3.94
C LEU A 107 -3.18 -19.13 -5.45
N ASP A 108 -4.17 -19.88 -5.92
CA ASP A 108 -4.37 -20.20 -7.32
C ASP A 108 -5.48 -19.29 -7.86
N LEU A 109 -5.11 -18.36 -8.74
CA LEU A 109 -5.99 -17.33 -9.26
C LEU A 109 -6.35 -17.64 -10.72
N GLU A 110 -7.65 -17.59 -11.00
CA GLU A 110 -8.19 -17.52 -12.36
C GLU A 110 -8.75 -16.12 -12.58
N LEU A 111 -8.35 -15.48 -13.68
CA LEU A 111 -8.70 -14.11 -14.00
C LEU A 111 -9.55 -14.04 -15.28
N ASP A 112 -10.51 -13.12 -15.31
CA ASP A 112 -11.28 -12.76 -16.51
C ASP A 112 -10.46 -11.90 -17.48
N ASN A 113 -9.35 -11.30 -17.01
CA ASN A 113 -8.47 -10.46 -17.81
C ASN A 113 -7.01 -10.58 -17.36
N ARG A 114 -6.08 -10.09 -18.20
CA ARG A 114 -4.64 -10.15 -17.97
C ARG A 114 -4.19 -9.23 -16.83
N ILE A 115 -3.06 -9.60 -16.23
CA ILE A 115 -2.39 -8.81 -15.19
C ILE A 115 -1.82 -7.52 -15.79
N THR A 116 -1.91 -6.42 -15.06
CA THR A 116 -1.32 -5.15 -15.48
C THR A 116 0.14 -5.09 -15.09
N VAL A 117 1.03 -4.83 -16.06
CA VAL A 117 2.46 -4.64 -15.80
C VAL A 117 2.75 -3.15 -15.61
N LEU A 118 3.32 -2.79 -14.47
CA LEU A 118 3.69 -1.44 -14.09
C LEU A 118 5.22 -1.31 -14.00
N VAL A 119 5.74 -0.23 -14.58
CA VAL A 119 7.17 0.13 -14.53
C VAL A 119 7.32 1.60 -14.12
N PRO A 120 8.50 2.03 -13.65
CA PRO A 120 8.74 3.45 -13.36
C PRO A 120 8.47 4.33 -14.59
N SER A 121 7.85 5.50 -14.37
CA SER A 121 7.39 6.39 -15.45
C SER A 121 8.52 6.87 -16.37
N ASP A 122 9.72 6.99 -15.81
CA ASP A 122 10.93 7.45 -16.50
C ASP A 122 11.69 6.35 -17.26
N VAL A 123 11.22 5.10 -17.21
CA VAL A 123 11.73 4.01 -18.06
C VAL A 123 11.26 4.21 -19.49
N LYS A 124 12.20 4.20 -20.45
CA LYS A 124 11.88 4.32 -21.87
C LYS A 124 11.22 3.05 -22.40
N GLU A 125 10.34 3.23 -23.37
CA GLU A 125 9.71 2.12 -24.09
C GLU A 125 10.39 1.88 -25.45
N PRO A 126 10.49 0.62 -25.90
CA PRO A 126 10.06 -0.60 -25.20
C PRO A 126 10.94 -0.92 -23.98
N VAL A 127 10.40 -1.63 -22.99
CA VAL A 127 11.16 -2.04 -21.81
C VAL A 127 12.31 -2.95 -22.24
N VAL A 128 13.55 -2.60 -21.85
CA VAL A 128 14.75 -3.39 -22.16
C VAL A 128 15.50 -3.75 -20.88
N ALA A 129 15.91 -5.01 -20.79
CA ALA A 129 16.75 -5.52 -19.71
C ALA A 129 18.19 -4.97 -19.79
N ALA A 130 18.80 -4.67 -18.63
CA ALA A 130 20.19 -4.23 -18.55
C ALA A 130 21.19 -5.35 -18.86
N ARG A 131 20.84 -6.60 -18.55
CA ARG A 131 21.74 -7.75 -18.65
C ARG A 131 20.98 -9.04 -18.94
N ALA A 132 21.70 -10.10 -19.29
CA ALA A 132 21.12 -11.39 -19.65
C ALA A 132 20.20 -11.98 -18.56
N ARG A 133 20.51 -11.76 -17.27
CA ARG A 133 19.66 -12.20 -16.16
C ARG A 133 18.31 -11.49 -16.15
N SER A 134 18.30 -10.16 -16.18
CA SER A 134 17.04 -9.40 -16.32
C SER A 134 16.36 -9.69 -17.66
N GLY A 135 17.10 -10.09 -18.70
CA GLY A 135 16.52 -10.59 -19.95
C GLY A 135 15.61 -11.80 -19.71
N LYS A 136 16.08 -12.80 -18.95
CA LYS A 136 15.25 -13.96 -18.58
C LYS A 136 14.02 -13.58 -17.77
N VAL A 137 14.17 -12.64 -16.81
CA VAL A 137 13.03 -12.13 -16.05
C VAL A 137 12.04 -11.39 -16.95
N LEU A 138 12.53 -10.61 -17.92
CA LEU A 138 11.71 -9.90 -18.89
C LEU A 138 10.91 -10.86 -19.78
N ASP A 139 11.53 -11.97 -20.21
CA ASP A 139 10.85 -13.02 -20.97
C ASP A 139 9.73 -13.66 -20.12
N SER A 140 9.98 -13.97 -18.84
CA SER A 140 8.94 -14.46 -17.93
C SER A 140 7.83 -13.44 -17.67
N LEU A 141 8.16 -12.14 -17.57
CA LEU A 141 7.18 -11.06 -17.42
C LEU A 141 6.28 -10.94 -18.65
N TYR A 142 6.84 -11.13 -19.85
CA TYR A 142 6.05 -11.20 -21.08
C TYR A 142 5.04 -12.35 -21.02
N GLU A 143 5.50 -13.56 -20.69
CA GLU A 143 4.63 -14.73 -20.56
C GLU A 143 3.52 -14.48 -19.52
N LEU A 144 3.88 -14.00 -18.33
CA LEU A 144 2.94 -13.65 -17.26
C LEU A 144 1.93 -12.57 -17.66
N SER A 145 2.32 -11.60 -18.47
CA SER A 145 1.41 -10.56 -18.96
C SER A 145 0.35 -11.10 -19.93
N CYS A 146 0.55 -12.30 -20.47
CA CYS A 146 -0.33 -12.89 -21.47
C CYS A 146 -1.29 -13.94 -20.89
N VAL A 147 -0.98 -14.51 -19.72
CA VAL A 147 -1.82 -15.51 -19.05
C VAL A 147 -2.91 -14.87 -18.19
N THR A 148 -3.94 -15.66 -17.90
CA THR A 148 -5.03 -15.31 -16.99
C THR A 148 -5.16 -16.29 -15.82
N SER A 149 -4.29 -17.29 -15.75
CA SER A 149 -4.19 -18.20 -14.62
C SER A 149 -2.77 -18.19 -14.09
N LEU A 150 -2.64 -17.97 -12.79
CA LEU A 150 -1.37 -17.99 -12.09
C LEU A 150 -1.55 -18.49 -10.66
N ARG A 151 -0.46 -19.01 -10.12
CA ARG A 151 -0.36 -19.44 -8.74
C ARG A 151 0.72 -18.64 -8.02
N ILE A 152 0.41 -18.13 -6.84
CA ILE A 152 1.31 -17.35 -6.00
C ILE A 152 1.57 -18.17 -4.74
N TYR A 153 2.81 -18.58 -4.54
CA TYR A 153 3.27 -19.28 -3.34
C TYR A 153 3.79 -18.27 -2.31
N ILE A 154 3.32 -18.42 -1.08
CA ILE A 154 3.74 -17.64 0.09
C ILE A 154 4.06 -18.59 1.26
N GLN A 155 4.67 -18.06 2.32
CA GLN A 155 4.92 -18.84 3.53
C GLN A 155 3.58 -19.26 4.20
N GLU A 156 3.48 -20.51 4.63
CA GLU A 156 2.24 -21.10 5.16
C GLU A 156 1.65 -20.35 6.36
N SER A 157 2.50 -19.84 7.26
CA SER A 157 2.08 -19.19 8.48
C SER A 157 1.57 -17.75 8.31
N LEU A 158 1.48 -17.23 7.08
CA LEU A 158 1.11 -15.83 6.83
C LEU A 158 -0.39 -15.56 6.82
N LEU A 159 -1.18 -16.56 6.43
CA LEU A 159 -2.64 -16.47 6.46
C LEU A 159 -3.20 -17.66 7.21
N SER A 160 -4.11 -17.38 8.13
CA SER A 160 -4.92 -18.40 8.76
C SER A 160 -5.92 -19.02 7.77
N LEU A 161 -6.40 -20.21 8.11
CA LEU A 161 -7.42 -20.89 7.29
C LEU A 161 -8.70 -20.05 7.15
N ASP A 162 -9.08 -19.31 8.19
CA ASP A 162 -10.30 -18.50 8.18
C ASP A 162 -10.13 -17.23 7.32
N GLU A 163 -8.94 -16.63 7.29
CA GLU A 163 -8.60 -15.55 6.36
C GLU A 163 -8.62 -16.04 4.90
N LEU A 164 -8.04 -17.21 4.62
CA LEU A 164 -8.07 -17.83 3.29
C LEU A 164 -9.50 -18.11 2.81
N LYS A 165 -10.35 -18.64 3.70
CA LYS A 165 -11.79 -18.81 3.42
C LYS A 165 -12.47 -17.47 3.15
N SER A 166 -12.22 -16.46 3.98
CA SER A 166 -12.82 -15.13 3.83
C SER A 166 -12.45 -14.49 2.49
N ILE A 167 -11.18 -14.57 2.07
CA ILE A 167 -10.73 -14.10 0.75
C ILE A 167 -11.51 -14.81 -0.35
N ARG A 168 -11.56 -16.14 -0.30
CA ARG A 168 -12.26 -16.96 -1.29
C ARG A 168 -13.75 -16.62 -1.38
N GLU A 169 -14.44 -16.54 -0.25
CA GLU A 169 -15.87 -16.24 -0.18
C GLU A 169 -16.16 -14.83 -0.74
N THR A 170 -15.34 -13.84 -0.41
CA THR A 170 -15.51 -12.47 -0.91
C THR A 170 -15.34 -12.40 -2.43
N VAL A 171 -14.39 -13.16 -2.98
CA VAL A 171 -14.18 -13.30 -4.44
C VAL A 171 -15.37 -14.02 -5.09
N GLU A 172 -15.80 -15.16 -4.54
CA GLU A 172 -16.91 -15.97 -5.09
C GLU A 172 -18.24 -15.17 -5.09
N GLN A 173 -18.46 -14.33 -4.08
CA GLN A 173 -19.60 -13.42 -4.00
C GLN A 173 -19.48 -12.19 -4.92
N ARG A 174 -18.33 -12.00 -5.60
CA ARG A 174 -17.98 -10.80 -6.38
C ARG A 174 -18.17 -9.49 -5.61
N GLN A 175 -17.89 -9.52 -4.30
CA GLN A 175 -17.98 -8.37 -3.40
C GLN A 175 -16.62 -7.70 -3.19
N ILE A 176 -15.76 -7.69 -4.22
CA ILE A 176 -14.45 -7.06 -4.16
C ILE A 176 -14.36 -5.90 -5.14
N LYS A 177 -13.77 -4.79 -4.70
CA LYS A 177 -13.43 -3.65 -5.54
C LYS A 177 -11.96 -3.25 -5.32
N PRO A 178 -11.30 -2.59 -6.28
CA PRO A 178 -9.97 -2.03 -6.09
C PRO A 178 -9.91 -1.10 -4.88
N SER A 179 -8.84 -1.21 -4.10
CA SER A 179 -8.57 -0.28 -3.02
C SER A 179 -8.47 1.15 -3.56
N SER A 180 -9.04 2.10 -2.81
CA SER A 180 -8.92 3.54 -3.05
C SER A 180 -7.86 4.18 -2.13
N ASP A 181 -7.05 3.35 -1.46
CA ASP A 181 -5.97 3.82 -0.61
C ASP A 181 -4.96 4.64 -1.42
N PRO A 182 -4.69 5.90 -1.04
CA PRO A 182 -3.68 6.74 -1.69
C PRO A 182 -2.29 6.11 -1.73
N ASP A 183 -1.96 5.19 -0.83
CA ASP A 183 -0.65 4.52 -0.79
C ASP A 183 -0.45 3.54 -1.95
N HIS A 184 -1.55 3.06 -2.55
CA HIS A 184 -1.53 2.19 -3.72
C HIS A 184 -1.63 2.97 -5.05
N ASP A 185 -1.70 4.30 -4.99
CA ASP A 185 -1.77 5.16 -6.17
C ASP A 185 -0.51 4.98 -7.04
N ILE A 186 -0.74 4.72 -8.34
CA ILE A 186 0.32 4.50 -9.32
C ILE A 186 1.30 5.69 -9.34
N SER A 187 0.84 6.93 -9.14
CA SER A 187 1.68 8.14 -9.12
C SER A 187 2.68 8.18 -7.97
N ARG A 188 2.44 7.44 -6.87
CA ARG A 188 3.33 7.38 -5.70
C ARG A 188 4.30 6.19 -5.74
N MET A 189 4.10 5.25 -6.66
CA MET A 189 4.94 4.07 -6.80
C MET A 189 6.40 4.41 -7.13
N PHE A 190 7.29 3.43 -6.98
CA PHE A 190 8.70 3.51 -7.36
C PHE A 190 9.42 4.70 -6.70
N SER A 191 9.29 4.82 -5.37
CA SER A 191 9.90 5.89 -4.57
C SER A 191 9.45 7.30 -4.99
N GLY A 192 8.18 7.44 -5.39
CA GLY A 192 7.60 8.72 -5.80
C GLY A 192 7.91 9.15 -7.24
N SER A 193 8.63 8.33 -8.02
CA SER A 193 8.80 8.59 -9.46
C SER A 193 7.54 8.31 -10.28
N GLY A 194 6.57 7.61 -9.68
CA GLY A 194 5.32 7.20 -10.30
C GLY A 194 5.50 6.02 -11.24
N GLY A 195 4.47 5.20 -11.36
CA GLY A 195 4.37 4.11 -12.31
C GLY A 195 3.64 4.49 -13.58
N LYS A 196 3.84 3.67 -14.61
CA LYS A 196 3.02 3.64 -15.81
C LYS A 196 2.77 2.21 -16.25
N VAL A 197 1.65 1.98 -16.93
CA VAL A 197 1.36 0.70 -17.57
C VAL A 197 2.33 0.51 -18.73
N ALA A 198 3.00 -0.64 -18.78
CA ALA A 198 3.92 -0.99 -19.85
C ALA A 198 3.46 -2.26 -20.57
N THR A 199 3.65 -2.27 -21.89
CA THR A 199 3.52 -3.48 -22.69
C THR A 199 4.90 -4.11 -22.86
N ILE A 200 5.07 -5.35 -22.41
CA ILE A 200 6.32 -6.08 -22.61
C ILE A 200 6.32 -6.65 -24.03
N ALA A 201 7.40 -6.39 -24.77
CA ALA A 201 7.54 -6.91 -26.13
C ALA A 201 7.82 -8.43 -26.10
N PRO A 202 7.33 -9.19 -27.08
CA PRO A 202 7.65 -10.61 -27.20
C PRO A 202 9.17 -10.83 -27.31
N PRO A 203 9.70 -11.92 -26.74
CA PRO A 203 11.11 -12.26 -26.86
C PRO A 203 11.47 -12.42 -28.34
N LYS A 204 12.61 -11.81 -28.74
CA LYS A 204 13.07 -11.94 -30.12
C LYS A 204 13.54 -13.38 -30.36
N PRO A 205 13.12 -14.02 -31.46
CA PRO A 205 13.62 -15.35 -31.79
C PRO A 205 15.15 -15.31 -31.92
N PRO A 206 15.85 -16.41 -31.62
CA PRO A 206 17.29 -16.48 -31.81
C PRO A 206 17.62 -16.14 -33.27
N SER A 207 18.48 -15.13 -33.48
CA SER A 207 18.90 -14.77 -34.83
C SER A 207 19.68 -15.92 -35.46
N TYR A 208 19.13 -16.49 -36.53
CA TYR A 208 19.74 -17.56 -37.32
C TYR A 208 21.10 -17.15 -37.95
N GLU A 209 21.42 -15.87 -38.03
CA GLU A 209 22.71 -15.38 -38.53
C GLU A 209 23.90 -15.78 -37.62
N LYS A 210 23.64 -16.20 -36.37
CA LYS A 210 24.67 -16.78 -35.49
C LYS A 210 24.80 -18.30 -35.63
N ALA A 211 23.82 -18.99 -36.23
CA ALA A 211 23.85 -20.45 -36.42
C ALA A 211 24.60 -20.88 -37.70
N THR A 212 24.76 -19.98 -38.66
CA THR A 212 25.52 -20.21 -39.91
C THR A 212 27.00 -19.82 -39.81
N LYS A 213 27.47 -19.31 -38.67
CA LYS A 213 28.91 -19.25 -38.41
C LYS A 213 29.38 -20.67 -38.09
N LEU A 214 29.78 -21.40 -39.14
CA LEU A 214 30.65 -22.56 -39.03
C LEU A 214 31.73 -22.27 -37.96
N PRO A 215 32.01 -23.20 -37.03
CA PRO A 215 33.18 -23.03 -36.17
C PRO A 215 34.37 -22.73 -37.09
N PRO A 216 35.18 -21.69 -36.80
CA PRO A 216 36.34 -21.42 -37.64
C PRO A 216 37.17 -22.70 -37.65
N ASN A 217 37.44 -23.22 -38.85
CA ASN A 217 38.28 -24.39 -39.05
C ASN A 217 39.49 -24.27 -38.13
N ALA A 218 39.64 -25.23 -37.22
CA ALA A 218 40.81 -25.29 -36.35
C ALA A 218 42.06 -25.27 -37.24
N PRO A 219 42.97 -24.29 -37.09
CA PRO A 219 44.19 -24.30 -37.86
C PRO A 219 45.01 -25.53 -37.44
N PRO A 220 45.65 -26.24 -38.38
CA PRO A 220 46.43 -27.43 -38.08
C PRO A 220 47.52 -27.09 -37.07
N SER A 221 47.52 -27.80 -35.94
CA SER A 221 48.46 -27.58 -34.85
C SER A 221 49.87 -27.99 -35.27
N ASN A 222 50.64 -27.05 -35.79
CA ASN A 222 52.08 -27.22 -35.99
C ASN A 222 52.81 -25.89 -35.81
N ARG A 223 52.75 -25.32 -34.59
CA ARG A 223 53.79 -24.40 -34.12
C ARG A 223 54.03 -24.61 -32.63
N LYS A 224 55.20 -25.20 -32.33
CA LYS A 224 55.83 -25.12 -31.01
C LYS A 224 55.90 -23.65 -30.61
N ARG A 225 55.15 -23.24 -29.58
CA ARG A 225 55.27 -21.89 -29.00
C ARG A 225 56.42 -21.89 -27.99
N PRO A 226 57.28 -20.85 -27.98
CA PRO A 226 58.19 -20.60 -26.87
C PRO A 226 57.38 -20.39 -25.59
N ARG A 227 57.82 -20.96 -24.46
CA ARG A 227 57.25 -20.65 -23.14
C ARG A 227 57.53 -19.18 -22.84
N GLN A 228 56.47 -18.40 -22.65
CA GLN A 228 56.54 -17.03 -22.15
C GLN A 228 56.07 -17.06 -20.69
N ASP A 229 56.94 -16.64 -19.77
CA ASP A 229 56.64 -16.52 -18.35
C ASP A 229 55.59 -15.41 -18.15
N SER A 230 54.34 -15.78 -17.89
CA SER A 230 53.23 -14.85 -17.63
C SER A 230 52.51 -15.12 -16.31
N GLN A 231 53.14 -15.85 -15.37
CA GLN A 231 52.54 -16.09 -14.06
C GLN A 231 52.54 -14.83 -13.17
N SER A 232 53.50 -13.92 -13.32
CA SER A 232 53.62 -12.72 -12.46
C SER A 232 52.41 -11.79 -12.57
N ASP A 233 51.86 -11.57 -13.75
CA ASP A 233 50.79 -10.58 -13.97
C ASP A 233 49.42 -11.00 -13.40
N ILE A 234 49.16 -12.31 -13.34
CA ILE A 234 47.90 -12.85 -12.81
C ILE A 234 47.84 -12.68 -11.29
N PHE A 235 48.95 -12.92 -10.60
CA PHE A 235 49.03 -12.74 -9.15
C PHE A 235 48.89 -11.27 -8.76
N THR A 236 49.56 -10.35 -9.47
CA THR A 236 49.41 -8.90 -9.22
C THR A 236 47.98 -8.43 -9.45
N GLN A 237 47.33 -8.87 -10.53
CA GLN A 237 45.94 -8.51 -10.81
C GLN A 237 44.96 -9.06 -9.77
N PHE A 238 45.24 -10.23 -9.20
CA PHE A 238 44.44 -10.80 -8.11
C PHE A 238 44.55 -9.99 -6.83
N TRP A 239 45.77 -9.62 -6.45
CA TRP A 239 46.03 -8.77 -5.27
C TRP A 239 45.40 -7.38 -5.42
N ASP A 240 45.47 -6.77 -6.60
CA ASP A 240 44.82 -5.48 -6.86
C ASP A 240 43.29 -5.54 -6.72
N LYS A 241 42.68 -6.64 -7.16
CA LYS A 241 41.23 -6.85 -7.01
C LYS A 241 40.86 -7.10 -5.55
N LEU A 242 41.69 -7.83 -4.81
CA LEU A 242 41.47 -8.10 -3.40
C LEU A 242 41.55 -6.81 -2.57
N ASN A 243 42.58 -5.99 -2.79
CA ASN A 243 42.75 -4.70 -2.12
C ASN A 243 41.59 -3.74 -2.42
N LYS A 244 41.10 -3.71 -3.68
CA LYS A 244 39.92 -2.91 -4.05
C LYS A 244 38.64 -3.39 -3.37
N LEU A 245 38.48 -4.71 -3.21
CA LEU A 245 37.33 -5.27 -2.53
C LEU A 245 37.38 -4.96 -1.03
N GLU A 246 38.55 -5.08 -0.41
CA GLU A 246 38.77 -4.76 0.99
C GLU A 246 38.51 -3.27 1.28
N ALA A 247 39.00 -2.36 0.43
CA ALA A 247 38.70 -0.93 0.53
C ALA A 247 37.20 -0.65 0.44
N LYS A 248 36.51 -1.28 -0.51
CA LYS A 248 35.05 -1.11 -0.69
C LYS A 248 34.24 -1.68 0.48
N VAL A 249 34.70 -2.77 1.08
CA VAL A 249 34.10 -3.32 2.30
C VAL A 249 34.27 -2.35 3.46
N GLY A 250 35.45 -1.73 3.61
CA GLY A 250 35.70 -0.69 4.61
C GLY A 250 34.79 0.53 4.45
N GLU A 251 34.63 1.04 3.22
CA GLU A 251 33.71 2.15 2.92
C GLU A 251 32.26 1.79 3.27
N LEU A 252 31.79 0.61 2.84
CA LEU A 252 30.43 0.16 3.14
C LEU A 252 30.20 -0.04 4.64
N GLN A 253 31.22 -0.48 5.39
CA GLN A 253 31.12 -0.60 6.85
C GLN A 253 31.02 0.77 7.53
N ALA A 254 31.78 1.77 7.06
CA ALA A 254 31.70 3.13 7.56
C ALA A 254 30.33 3.76 7.27
N ASP A 255 29.81 3.61 6.05
CA ASP A 255 28.49 4.08 5.65
C ASP A 255 27.38 3.41 6.48
N ASN A 256 27.49 2.10 6.71
CA ASN A 256 26.51 1.38 7.52
C ASN A 256 26.54 1.83 8.98
N ALA A 257 27.73 2.12 9.53
CA ALA A 257 27.86 2.68 10.87
C ALA A 257 27.23 4.08 10.97
N HIS A 258 27.46 4.94 9.96
CA HIS A 258 26.85 6.27 9.88
C HIS A 258 25.31 6.17 9.82
N LEU A 259 24.77 5.34 8.92
CA LEU A 259 23.33 5.13 8.78
C LEU A 259 22.68 4.59 10.05
N ARG A 260 23.38 3.73 10.81
CA ARG A 260 22.87 3.26 12.11
C ARG A 260 22.76 4.39 13.14
N VAL A 261 23.73 5.30 13.19
CA VAL A 261 23.68 6.47 14.07
C VAL A 261 22.52 7.39 13.67
N GLU A 262 22.36 7.67 12.38
CA GLU A 262 21.26 8.50 11.88
C GLU A 262 19.90 7.86 12.17
N ASN A 263 19.77 6.53 12.02
CA ASN A 263 18.54 5.81 12.33
C ASN A 263 18.17 5.91 13.82
N ILE A 264 19.16 5.84 14.71
CA ILE A 264 18.95 6.05 16.15
C ILE A 264 18.47 7.48 16.42
N GLN A 265 19.09 8.49 15.79
CA GLN A 265 18.67 9.89 15.93
C GLN A 265 17.26 10.15 15.41
N LEU A 266 16.88 9.53 14.28
CA LEU A 266 15.55 9.63 13.71
C LEU A 266 14.50 8.98 14.61
N LYS A 267 14.77 7.79 15.15
CA LYS A 267 13.90 7.12 16.12
C LYS A 267 13.66 7.97 17.37
N ASP A 268 14.71 8.59 17.89
CA ASP A 268 14.63 9.49 19.04
C ASP A 268 13.85 10.79 18.72
N LYS A 269 13.97 11.34 17.50
CA LYS A 269 13.13 12.45 17.04
C LYS A 269 11.66 12.06 16.92
N VAL A 270 11.37 10.88 16.38
CA VAL A 270 9.98 10.37 16.25
C VAL A 270 9.36 10.21 17.64
N ALA A 271 10.05 9.55 18.57
CA ALA A 271 9.55 9.38 19.95
C ALA A 271 9.26 10.72 20.66
N ARG A 272 10.09 11.74 20.44
CA ARG A 272 9.82 13.09 20.95
C ARG A 272 8.60 13.75 20.33
N LEU A 273 8.39 13.58 19.03
CA LEU A 273 7.25 14.16 18.32
C LEU A 273 5.96 13.47 18.74
N GLU A 274 5.95 12.13 18.84
CA GLU A 274 4.82 11.34 19.34
C GLU A 274 4.39 11.82 20.72
N LYS A 275 5.33 11.93 21.67
CA LYS A 275 5.06 12.46 23.01
C LYS A 275 4.49 13.89 22.99
N ARG A 276 4.93 14.72 22.04
CA ARG A 276 4.42 16.09 21.89
C ARG A 276 3.00 16.10 21.33
N CYS A 277 2.70 15.23 20.38
CA CYS A 277 1.36 15.07 19.82
C CYS A 277 0.38 14.58 20.90
N GLU A 278 0.73 13.56 21.67
CA GLU A 278 -0.08 13.08 22.80
C GLU A 278 -0.34 14.20 23.83
N GLY A 279 0.67 15.01 24.14
CA GLY A 279 0.53 16.17 25.02
C GLY A 279 -0.43 17.25 24.48
N LEU A 280 -0.43 17.48 23.16
CA LEU A 280 -1.34 18.43 22.52
C LEU A 280 -2.77 17.89 22.42
N GLU A 281 -2.93 16.59 22.14
CA GLU A 281 -4.24 15.93 22.11
C GLU A 281 -4.91 15.95 23.49
N THR A 282 -4.16 15.64 24.54
CA THR A 282 -4.67 15.73 25.92
C THR A 282 -5.07 17.16 26.30
N GLN A 283 -4.27 18.16 25.90
CA GLN A 283 -4.61 19.56 26.12
C GLN A 283 -5.86 20.02 25.35
N ALA A 284 -6.04 19.55 24.12
CA ALA A 284 -7.22 19.81 23.30
C ALA A 284 -8.47 19.16 23.90
N ALA A 285 -8.37 17.92 24.39
CA ALA A 285 -9.46 17.20 25.03
C ALA A 285 -9.94 17.90 26.32
N LEU A 286 -9.02 18.38 27.15
CA LEU A 286 -9.34 19.15 28.36
C LEU A 286 -10.00 20.50 28.03
N SER A 287 -9.58 21.14 26.93
CA SER A 287 -10.15 22.43 26.51
C SER A 287 -11.56 22.30 25.95
N LEU A 288 -11.86 21.22 25.21
CA LEU A 288 -13.22 20.91 24.76
C LEU A 288 -14.16 20.54 25.92
N GLY A 289 -13.67 19.78 26.91
CA GLY A 289 -14.47 19.39 28.07
C GLY A 289 -14.85 20.58 28.96
N ASN A 290 -13.88 21.43 29.31
CA ASN A 290 -14.15 22.58 30.18
C ASN A 290 -14.92 23.71 29.47
N GLY A 291 -14.71 23.93 28.17
CA GLY A 291 -15.41 24.98 27.42
C GLY A 291 -16.92 24.73 27.35
N ASN A 292 -17.31 23.48 27.08
CA ASN A 292 -18.71 23.11 26.88
C ASN A 292 -19.52 23.17 28.19
N ASP A 293 -18.98 22.66 29.30
CA ASP A 293 -19.69 22.65 30.58
C ASP A 293 -19.92 24.06 31.15
N THR A 294 -18.96 24.97 30.92
CA THR A 294 -19.07 26.36 31.40
C THR A 294 -20.04 27.16 30.54
N GLU A 295 -19.98 27.00 29.21
CA GLU A 295 -20.92 27.64 28.29
C GLU A 295 -22.35 27.12 28.48
N GLU A 296 -22.52 25.81 28.67
CA GLU A 296 -23.82 25.18 28.94
C GLU A 296 -24.44 25.70 30.25
N ALA A 297 -23.66 25.81 31.33
CA ALA A 297 -24.14 26.40 32.58
C ALA A 297 -24.62 27.84 32.40
N THR A 298 -23.87 28.67 31.66
CA THR A 298 -24.29 30.07 31.41
C THR A 298 -25.52 30.17 30.51
N MET A 299 -25.70 29.25 29.56
CA MET A 299 -26.90 29.20 28.71
C MET A 299 -28.15 28.80 29.50
N ILE A 300 -28.01 27.93 30.51
CA ILE A 300 -29.11 27.56 31.41
C ILE A 300 -29.54 28.77 32.23
N GLU A 301 -28.60 29.50 32.85
CA GLU A 301 -28.90 30.70 33.64
C GLU A 301 -29.61 31.78 32.81
N ILE A 302 -29.14 32.04 31.58
CA ILE A 302 -29.77 33.01 30.67
C ILE A 302 -31.20 32.58 30.31
N ARG A 303 -31.44 31.28 30.14
CA ARG A 303 -32.77 30.75 29.80
C ARG A 303 -33.76 30.93 30.96
N ASP A 304 -33.32 30.65 32.18
CA ASP A 304 -34.11 30.85 33.38
C ASP A 304 -34.46 32.33 33.59
N ASP A 305 -33.51 33.23 33.32
CA ASP A 305 -33.73 34.68 33.35
C ASP A 305 -34.75 35.14 32.31
N ILE A 306 -34.70 34.60 31.08
CA ILE A 306 -35.66 34.89 30.03
C ILE A 306 -37.06 34.42 30.43
N ASP A 307 -37.20 33.22 30.97
CA ASP A 307 -38.49 32.68 31.41
C ASP A 307 -39.08 33.49 32.56
N SER A 308 -38.24 33.90 33.52
CA SER A 308 -38.61 34.80 34.61
C SER A 308 -39.07 36.17 34.09
N LEU A 309 -38.33 36.75 33.13
CA LEU A 309 -38.69 38.02 32.52
C LEU A 309 -39.99 37.93 31.73
N ASN A 310 -40.19 36.84 30.98
CA ASN A 310 -41.42 36.56 30.25
C ASN A 310 -42.63 36.42 31.20
N GLY A 311 -42.44 35.76 32.34
CA GLY A 311 -43.45 35.69 33.41
C GLY A 311 -43.82 37.08 33.95
N ARG A 312 -42.84 37.97 34.13
CA ARG A 312 -43.08 39.36 34.55
C ARG A 312 -43.79 40.18 33.47
N VAL A 313 -43.43 40.02 32.20
CA VAL A 313 -44.07 40.72 31.08
C VAL A 313 -45.53 40.29 30.95
N THR A 314 -45.79 38.99 30.96
CA THR A 314 -47.15 38.45 30.92
C THR A 314 -47.99 38.92 32.11
N ALA A 315 -47.42 39.01 33.32
CA ALA A 315 -48.11 39.58 34.48
C ALA A 315 -48.44 41.07 34.32
N ILE A 316 -47.57 41.86 33.67
CA ILE A 316 -47.82 43.27 33.37
C ILE A 316 -48.88 43.44 32.27
N GLU A 317 -48.84 42.58 31.24
CA GLU A 317 -49.82 42.57 30.15
C GLU A 317 -51.21 42.18 30.65
N SER A 318 -51.30 41.13 31.49
CA SER A 318 -52.56 40.70 32.11
C SER A 318 -53.06 41.64 33.21
N GLY A 319 -52.17 42.30 33.96
CA GLY A 319 -52.54 43.34 34.92
C GLY A 319 -53.02 44.65 34.26
N ARG A 320 -52.94 44.76 32.93
CA ARG A 320 -53.46 45.89 32.16
C ARG A 320 -54.87 45.67 31.63
N ASP A 321 -55.46 44.50 31.83
CA ASP A 321 -56.75 44.16 31.22
C ASP A 321 -57.93 44.26 32.20
N GLU A 322 -58.92 45.04 31.75
CA GLU A 322 -60.30 45.17 32.20
C GLU A 322 -60.59 45.57 33.65
N GLU A 323 -60.02 44.94 34.67
CA GLU A 323 -60.46 45.16 36.07
C GLU A 323 -60.14 46.58 36.56
N PHE A 324 -58.95 47.11 36.24
CA PHE A 324 -58.57 48.49 36.57
C PHE A 324 -59.34 49.53 35.73
N SER A 325 -59.70 49.17 34.48
CA SER A 325 -60.51 50.01 33.61
C SER A 325 -61.96 50.09 34.09
N GLU A 326 -62.55 48.96 34.49
CA GLU A 326 -63.92 48.91 35.03
C GLU A 326 -64.01 49.63 36.38
N GLN A 327 -63.00 49.49 37.23
CA GLN A 327 -62.96 50.21 38.51
C GLN A 327 -62.90 51.74 38.33
N ILE A 328 -62.12 52.22 37.35
CA ILE A 328 -62.11 53.66 36.97
C ILE A 328 -63.46 54.10 36.40
N LYS A 329 -64.10 53.27 35.56
CA LYS A 329 -65.43 53.59 35.02
C LYS A 329 -66.47 53.69 36.13
N GLU A 330 -66.49 52.74 37.08
CA GLU A 330 -67.39 52.78 38.24
C GLU A 330 -67.16 54.03 39.09
N GLU A 331 -65.91 54.38 39.40
CA GLU A 331 -65.59 55.59 40.18
C GLU A 331 -66.05 56.88 39.48
N ILE A 332 -65.86 56.97 38.16
CA ILE A 332 -66.34 58.11 37.36
C ILE A 332 -67.87 58.16 37.33
N PHE A 333 -68.54 57.01 37.20
CA PHE A 333 -70.00 56.93 37.24
C PHE A 333 -70.56 57.36 38.59
N ASP A 334 -69.97 56.91 39.70
CA ASP A 334 -70.37 57.29 41.05
C ASP A 334 -70.16 58.79 41.32
N GLU A 335 -69.07 59.36 40.83
CA GLU A 335 -68.80 60.80 40.96
C GLU A 335 -69.77 61.65 40.10
N LEU A 336 -70.11 61.19 38.88
CA LEU A 336 -71.14 61.81 38.05
C LEU A 336 -72.54 61.71 38.68
N ALA A 337 -72.88 60.55 39.26
CA ALA A 337 -74.14 60.35 39.95
C ALA A 337 -74.26 61.24 41.20
N LYS A 338 -73.18 61.38 41.97
CA LYS A 338 -73.12 62.33 43.10
C LYS A 338 -73.35 63.78 42.66
N ARG A 339 -72.79 64.20 41.53
CA ARG A 339 -72.99 65.57 40.99
C ARG A 339 -74.38 65.80 40.43
N LEU A 340 -75.06 64.77 39.94
CA LEU A 340 -76.44 64.85 39.44
C LEU A 340 -77.51 64.78 40.54
N LEU A 341 -77.25 64.06 41.64
CA LEU A 341 -78.18 63.91 42.77
C LEU A 341 -77.90 64.90 43.93
N GLY A 342 -76.74 65.58 43.90
CA GLY A 342 -76.32 66.58 44.88
C GLY A 342 -76.39 68.04 44.38
N GLY A 343 -77.25 68.32 43.40
CA GLY A 343 -77.57 69.67 42.91
C GLY A 343 -78.97 70.11 43.34
#